data_AF-A0A971YS07-F1
#
_entry.id   AF-A0A971YS07-F1
#
_cell.length_a   1.000
_cell.length_b   1.000
_cell.length_c   1.000
_cell.angle_alpha   90.00
_cell.angle_beta   90.00
_cell.angle_gamma   90.00
#
_symmetry.space_group_name_H-M   'P 1'
#
loop_
_entity.id
_entity.type
_entity.pdbx_description
1 polymer ?
#
loop_
_entity_poly.entity_id
_entity_poly.type
_entity_poly.pdbx_seq_one_letter_code
_entity_poly.pdbx_strand_id
1 'polypeptide(L)' 'MTFEICPRCGSELEDSRCPHCGGLFMPSCSQCGNMLVFEEVDYNGVNMLRCGVCSNETDFEIKFLSSQSELS' A
#
# COMPACT_ATOMS: atom_id res chain seq x y z
N MET A 1 8.09 -10.36 -1.22
CA MET A 1 7.68 -9.27 -2.13
C MET A 1 6.24 -9.51 -2.52
N THR A 2 5.31 -8.82 -1.87
CA THR A 2 3.91 -8.78 -2.29
C THR A 2 3.82 -7.77 -3.41
N PHE A 3 3.61 -8.26 -4.63
CA PHE A 3 3.27 -7.40 -5.76
C PHE A 3 1.93 -6.74 -5.44
N GLU A 4 1.95 -5.43 -5.17
CA GLU A 4 0.72 -4.67 -5.01
C GLU A 4 0.09 -4.52 -6.40
N ILE A 5 -0.94 -5.31 -6.66
CA ILE A 5 -1.66 -5.29 -7.94
C ILE A 5 -2.66 -4.14 -7.94
N CYS A 6 -2.74 -3.39 -9.05
CA CYS A 6 -3.74 -2.36 -9.23
C CYS A 6 -5.15 -3.00 -9.24
N PRO A 7 -6.04 -2.64 -8.30
CA PRO A 7 -7.36 -3.25 -8.21
C PRO A 7 -8.29 -2.87 -9.38
N ARG A 8 -7.90 -1.88 -10.20
CA ARG A 8 -8.70 -1.41 -11.35
C ARG A 8 -8.40 -2.15 -12.65
N CYS A 9 -7.14 -2.44 -12.92
CA CYS A 9 -6.72 -3.02 -14.21
C CYS A 9 -5.94 -4.34 -14.07
N GLY A 10 -5.60 -4.76 -12.86
CA GLY A 10 -4.86 -6.00 -12.60
C GLY A 10 -3.36 -5.92 -12.91
N SER A 11 -2.84 -4.76 -13.33
CA SER A 11 -1.40 -4.57 -13.57
C SER A 11 -0.65 -4.33 -12.26
N GLU A 12 0.63 -4.72 -12.22
CA GLU A 12 1.51 -4.39 -11.11
C GLU A 12 1.65 -2.86 -10.93
N LEU A 13 1.75 -2.42 -9.68
CA LEU A 13 2.06 -1.04 -9.34
C LEU A 13 3.57 -0.79 -9.39
N GLU A 14 3.96 0.33 -10.00
CA GLU A 14 5.33 0.85 -10.00
C GLU A 14 5.37 2.06 -9.05
N ASP A 15 6.17 1.99 -7.98
CA ASP A 15 6.26 3.04 -6.96
C ASP A 15 4.87 3.51 -6.48
N SER A 16 4.02 2.56 -6.08
CA SER A 16 2.63 2.81 -5.66
C SER A 16 1.71 3.38 -6.76
N ARG A 17 2.15 3.43 -8.02
CA ARG A 17 1.41 4.00 -9.14
C ARG A 17 1.09 2.95 -10.20
N CYS A 18 -0.15 2.99 -10.68
CA CYS A 18 -0.53 2.15 -11.81
C CYS A 18 -0.10 2.79 -13.14
N PRO A 19 0.71 2.11 -13.98
CA PRO A 19 1.15 2.67 -15.26
C PRO A 19 0.01 2.80 -16.29
N HIS A 20 -1.09 2.07 -16.13
CA HIS A 20 -2.22 2.10 -17.06
C HIS A 20 -3.32 3.09 -16.67
N CYS A 21 -3.68 3.15 -15.39
CA CYS A 21 -4.76 4.05 -14.93
C CYS A 21 -4.24 5.36 -14.32
N GLY A 22 -2.93 5.50 -14.11
CA GLY A 22 -2.31 6.67 -13.50
C GLY A 22 -2.64 6.87 -12.01
N GLY A 23 -3.38 5.94 -11.42
CA GLY A 23 -3.80 5.97 -10.02
C GLY A 23 -2.64 5.73 -9.06
N LEU A 24 -2.59 6.52 -8.00
CA LEU A 24 -1.71 6.37 -6.85
C LEU A 24 -2.46 5.58 -5.77
N PHE A 25 -1.85 4.49 -5.32
CA PHE A 25 -2.40 3.55 -4.36
C PHE A 25 -1.40 3.36 -3.22
N MET A 26 -1.84 3.51 -1.98
CA MET A 26 -0.96 3.32 -0.81
C MET A 26 -1.56 2.33 0.18
N PRO A 27 -0.73 1.52 0.85
CA PRO A 27 -1.18 0.71 1.97
C PRO A 27 -1.63 1.61 3.13
N SER A 28 -2.72 1.21 3.78
CA SER A 28 -3.32 1.84 4.93
C SER A 28 -3.52 0.78 6.00
N CYS A 29 -3.14 1.09 7.24
CA CYS A 29 -3.48 0.26 8.39
C CYS A 29 -5.01 0.20 8.54
N SER A 30 -5.58 -1.01 8.53
CA SER A 30 -7.02 -1.24 8.69
C SER A 30 -7.55 -0.78 10.06
N GLN A 31 -6.72 -0.80 11.11
CA GLN A 31 -7.13 -0.41 12.46
C GLN A 31 -7.12 1.11 12.71
N CYS A 32 -6.09 1.83 12.27
CA CYS A 32 -5.92 3.24 12.60
C CYS A 32 -5.88 4.19 11.38
N GLY A 33 -5.90 3.65 10.17
CA GLY A 33 -5.84 4.45 8.93
C GLY A 33 -4.48 5.07 8.62
N ASN A 34 -3.43 4.76 9.39
CA ASN A 34 -2.08 5.23 9.10
C ASN A 34 -1.59 4.70 7.73
N MET A 35 -1.01 5.59 6.92
CA MET A 35 -0.48 5.29 5.58
C MET A 35 1.02 5.60 5.45
N LEU A 36 1.67 6.09 6.52
CA LEU A 36 2.99 6.71 6.42
C LEU A 36 4.06 5.97 7.23
N VAL A 37 3.69 5.44 8.39
CA VAL A 37 4.66 4.85 9.32
C VAL A 37 4.46 3.35 9.41
N PHE A 38 5.26 2.60 8.68
CA PHE A 38 5.31 1.14 8.74
C PHE A 38 6.72 0.67 9.06
N GLU A 39 6.79 -0.45 9.78
CA GLU A 39 8.04 -1.07 10.22
C GLU A 39 8.09 -2.49 9.66
N GLU A 40 9.26 -2.92 9.20
CA GLU A 40 9.51 -4.32 8.85
C GLU A 40 9.89 -5.09 10.11
N VAL A 41 9.21 -6.20 10.36
CA VAL A 41 9.46 -7.10 11.49
C VAL A 41 9.76 -8.51 10.98
N ASP A 42 10.86 -9.10 11.46
CA ASP A 42 11.23 -10.48 11.15
C ASP A 42 10.55 -11.45 12.12
N TYR A 43 9.88 -12.44 11.57
CA TYR A 43 9.32 -13.57 12.28
C TYR A 43 9.95 -14.86 11.78
N ASN A 44 11.08 -15.24 12.36
CA ASN A 44 11.82 -16.47 12.02
C ASN A 44 12.14 -16.57 10.52
N GLY A 45 12.62 -15.48 9.91
CA GLY A 45 12.94 -15.41 8.49
C GLY A 45 11.77 -15.01 7.59
N VAL A 46 10.59 -14.72 8.15
CA VAL A 46 9.46 -14.14 7.42
C VAL A 46 9.36 -12.66 7.78
N ASN A 47 9.69 -11.77 6.83
CA ASN A 47 9.48 -10.34 6.99
C ASN A 47 8.00 -9.98 6.81
N MET A 48 7.43 -9.34 7.82
CA MET A 48 6.06 -8.83 7.79
C MET A 48 6.05 -7.32 8.04
N LEU A 49 4.96 -6.67 7.64
CA LEU A 49 4.74 -5.25 7.89
C LEU A 49 4.00 -5.06 9.21
N ARG A 50 4.47 -4.13 10.04
CA ARG A 50 3.76 -3.65 11.24
C ARG A 50 3.45 -2.16 11.12
N CYS A 51 2.27 -1.75 11.54
CA CYS A 51 1.93 -0.34 11.69
C CYS A 51 2.71 0.28 12.86
N GLY A 52 3.56 1.27 12.59
CA GLY A 52 4.35 1.95 13.64
C GLY A 52 3.54 2.88 14.54
N VAL A 53 2.24 3.07 14.26
CA VAL A 53 1.35 3.93 15.08
C VAL A 53 0.57 3.13 16.12
N CYS A 54 -0.03 2.00 15.72
CA CYS A 54 -0.92 1.21 16.59
C CYS A 54 -0.45 -0.24 16.78
N SER A 55 0.74 -0.59 16.27
CA SER A 55 1.33 -1.93 16.31
C SER A 55 0.48 -3.02 15.65
N ASN A 56 -0.45 -2.66 14.76
CA ASN A 56 -1.20 -3.64 13.99
C ASN A 56 -0.28 -4.38 13.01
N GLU A 57 -0.28 -5.70 13.09
CA GLU A 57 0.53 -6.61 12.24
C GLU A 57 -0.35 -7.40 11.26
N THR A 58 -1.66 -7.16 11.27
CA THR A 58 -2.65 -7.85 10.41
C THR A 58 -2.98 -7.04 9.15
N ASP A 59 -3.95 -7.52 8.37
CA ASP A 59 -4.35 -7.03 7.04
C ASP A 59 -4.27 -5.50 6.87
N PHE A 60 -3.48 -5.09 5.87
CA PHE A 60 -3.40 -3.71 5.39
C PHE A 60 -4.31 -3.57 4.16
N GLU A 61 -5.00 -2.44 4.07
CA GLU A 61 -5.88 -2.11 2.95
C GLU A 61 -5.12 -1.28 1.92
N ILE A 62 -5.40 -1.48 0.62
CA ILE A 62 -4.89 -0.60 -0.43
C ILE A 62 -5.89 0.54 -0.67
N LYS A 63 -5.46 1.79 -0.47
CA LYS A 63 -6.28 2.99 -0.69
C LYS A 63 -5.86 3.74 -1.95
N PHE A 64 -6.84 4.09 -2.78
CA PHE A 64 -6.66 5.04 -3.88
C PHE A 64 -6.61 6.47 -3.34
N LEU A 65 -5.57 7.22 -3.67
CA LEU A 65 -5.39 8.60 -3.23
C LEU A 65 -5.76 9.61 -4.30
N SER A 66 -5.28 9.42 -5.53
CA SER A 66 -5.55 10.29 -6.67
C SER A 66 -5.13 9.62 -7.97
N SER A 67 -5.58 10.13 -9.10
CA SER A 67 -5.02 9.85 -10.42
C SER A 67 -4.39 11.13 -10.96
N GLN A 68 -3.24 11.04 -11.62
CA GLN A 68 -2.72 12.17 -12.39
C GLN A 68 -3.64 12.41 -13.59
N SER A 69 -4.68 13.21 -13.37
CA SER A 69 -5.63 13.61 -14.41
C SER A 69 -6.26 14.95 -14.06
N GLU A 70 -5.53 15.90 -13.46
CA GLU A 70 -6.00 17.29 -13.28
C GLU A 70 -4.85 18.31 -13.45
N LEU A 71 -4.12 18.21 -14.57
CA LEU A 71 -3.39 19.36 -15.13
C LEU A 71 -3.41 19.23 -16.66
N SER A 72 -4.53 19.64 -17.24
CA SER A 72 -4.70 19.96 -18.66
C SER A 72 -5.20 21.38 -18.78
#